data_AF-A0A9E2CSB6-F1
#
_entry.id   AF-A0A9E2CSB6-F1
#
_cell.length_a   1.000
_cell.length_b   1.000
_cell.length_c   1.000
_cell.angle_alpha   90.00
_cell.angle_beta   90.00
_cell.angle_gamma   90.00
#
_symmetry.space_group_name_H-M   'P 1'
#
loop_
_entity.id
_entity.type
_entity.pdbx_description
1 polymer ?
#
loop_
_entity_poly.entity_id
_entity_poly.type
_entity_poly.pdbx_seq_one_letter_code
_entity_poly.pdbx_strand_id
1 'polypeptide(L)' 'MALLTTAPSKVADRAPKILAQASKPVAEEKRLNVRLDAEKHDRFRRACMRNESDMTTEIQRFIDEYIAKNSR' A
#
# COMPACT_ATOMS: atom_id res chain seq x y z
N MET A 1 18.91 16.32 49.67
CA MET A 1 20.29 16.65 49.26
C MET A 1 20.47 16.11 47.85
N ALA A 2 20.66 17.03 46.92
CA ALA A 2 20.60 16.83 45.48
C ALA A 2 21.95 16.38 44.88
N LEU A 3 21.89 16.10 43.58
CA LEU A 3 22.97 16.11 42.59
C LEU A 3 23.71 14.78 42.36
N LEU A 4 23.08 13.88 41.57
CA LEU A 4 23.88 13.07 40.66
C LEU A 4 24.23 13.93 39.44
N THR A 5 25.53 14.18 39.36
CA THR A 5 26.24 14.99 38.38
C THR A 5 26.12 14.43 36.96
N THR A 6 25.82 15.32 36.03
CA THR A 6 25.93 15.11 34.58
C THR A 6 27.35 15.41 34.11
N ALA A 7 27.95 14.54 33.30
CA ALA A 7 28.97 14.94 32.34
C ALA A 7 29.01 14.02 31.11
N PRO A 8 29.43 14.54 29.93
CA PRO A 8 29.07 14.01 28.61
C PRO A 8 30.26 13.30 27.94
N SER A 9 30.04 12.12 27.35
CA SER A 9 31.05 11.50 26.49
C SER A 9 30.59 11.48 25.04
N LYS A 10 31.25 12.35 24.26
CA LYS A 10 31.35 12.33 22.81
C LYS A 10 31.80 10.94 22.32
N VAL A 11 30.97 10.29 21.50
CA VAL A 11 31.49 9.46 20.39
C VAL A 11 30.65 9.78 19.17
N ALA A 12 31.20 10.64 18.33
CA ALA A 12 30.71 10.86 16.99
C ALA A 12 31.12 9.65 16.14
N ASP A 13 30.25 8.64 16.05
CA ASP A 13 30.43 7.54 15.11
C ASP A 13 29.63 7.83 13.84
N ARG A 14 30.33 8.45 12.88
CA ARG A 14 29.86 8.63 11.51
C ARG A 14 29.83 7.27 10.82
N ALA A 15 28.72 6.55 10.92
CA ALA A 15 28.44 5.42 10.04
C ALA A 15 27.97 5.95 8.65
N PRO A 16 28.50 5.41 7.54
CA PRO A 16 28.45 6.04 6.22
C PRO A 16 27.09 5.95 5.53
N LYS A 17 26.66 7.10 4.97
CA LYS A 17 25.57 7.26 3.99
C LYS A 17 25.96 6.63 2.64
N ILE A 18 26.01 5.32 2.47
CA ILE A 18 26.03 4.71 1.12
C ILE A 18 25.35 3.33 1.21
N LEU A 19 24.46 3.05 0.25
CA LEU A 19 23.75 1.77 0.00
C LEU A 19 22.30 1.66 0.51
N ALA A 20 21.41 2.47 -0.07
CA ALA A 20 20.09 2.02 -0.51
C ALA A 20 19.56 2.94 -1.63
N GLN A 21 20.37 3.12 -2.67
CA GLN A 21 19.83 3.59 -3.96
C GLN A 21 19.03 2.44 -4.58
N ALA A 22 17.87 2.80 -5.15
CA ALA A 22 16.94 1.97 -5.93
C ALA A 22 15.72 1.36 -5.22
N SER A 23 15.14 2.03 -4.22
CA SER A 23 13.68 1.99 -4.10
C SER A 23 13.11 3.04 -5.05
N LYS A 24 12.76 2.63 -6.28
CA LYS A 24 11.86 3.43 -7.12
C LYS A 24 10.67 3.83 -6.23
N PRO A 25 10.19 5.08 -6.25
CA PRO A 25 8.98 5.40 -5.52
C PRO A 25 7.90 4.46 -6.04
N VAL A 26 7.34 3.62 -5.15
CA VAL A 26 6.08 2.93 -5.44
C VAL A 26 5.14 4.05 -5.83
N ALA A 27 4.71 4.07 -7.08
CA ALA A 27 3.81 5.10 -7.58
C ALA A 27 2.64 5.19 -6.59
N GLU A 28 2.35 6.41 -6.13
CA GLU A 28 1.35 6.64 -5.09
C GLU A 28 0.04 5.94 -5.46
N GLU A 29 -0.39 4.98 -4.65
CA GLU A 29 -1.58 4.21 -4.91
C GLU A 29 -2.80 5.13 -4.94
N LYS A 30 -3.40 5.29 -6.11
CA LYS A 30 -4.63 6.07 -6.27
C LYS A 30 -5.78 5.27 -5.68
N ARG A 31 -6.50 5.87 -4.73
CA ARG A 31 -7.67 5.26 -4.10
C ARG A 31 -8.95 5.79 -4.73
N LEU A 32 -9.83 4.87 -5.11
CA LEU A 32 -11.18 5.20 -5.57
C LEU A 32 -12.18 4.68 -4.54
N ASN A 33 -13.04 5.56 -4.03
CA ASN A 33 -14.15 5.14 -3.19
C ASN A 33 -15.39 4.94 -4.07
N VAL A 34 -15.92 3.72 -4.09
CA VAL A 34 -17.09 3.36 -4.91
C VAL A 34 -18.23 2.99 -3.98
N ARG A 35 -19.40 3.60 -4.21
CA ARG A 35 -20.64 3.20 -3.53
C ARG A 35 -21.37 2.20 -4.40
N LEU A 36 -21.59 1.01 -3.86
CA LEU A 36 -22.36 -0.06 -4.48
C LEU A 36 -23.54 -0.41 -3.58
N ASP A 37 -24.63 -0.85 -4.20
CA ASP A 37 -25.74 -1.45 -3.46
C ASP A 37 -25.25 -2.67 -2.68
N ALA A 38 -25.77 -2.87 -1.46
CA ALA A 38 -25.36 -3.97 -0.59
C ALA A 38 -25.48 -5.34 -1.28
N GLU A 39 -26.55 -5.55 -2.04
CA GLU A 39 -26.76 -6.80 -2.78
C GLU A 39 -25.66 -7.04 -3.84
N LYS A 40 -25.24 -5.99 -4.57
CA LYS A 40 -24.18 -6.10 -5.56
C LYS A 40 -22.83 -6.39 -4.90
N HIS A 41 -22.55 -5.71 -3.80
CA HIS A 41 -21.34 -5.95 -3.00
C HIS A 41 -21.28 -7.39 -2.48
N ASP A 42 -22.38 -7.94 -1.97
CA ASP A 42 -22.42 -9.31 -1.46
C ASP A 42 -22.26 -10.36 -2.56
N ARG A 43 -22.91 -10.15 -3.72
CA ARG A 43 -22.70 -11.01 -4.89
C ARG A 43 -21.24 -10.99 -5.33
N PHE A 44 -20.62 -9.81 -5.35
CA PHE A 44 -19.22 -9.64 -5.71
C PHE A 44 -18.28 -10.36 -4.72
N ARG A 45 -18.53 -10.22 -3.42
CA ARG A 45 -17.77 -10.91 -2.37
C ARG A 45 -17.83 -12.43 -2.53
N ARG A 46 -19.01 -13.00 -2.81
CA ARG A 46 -19.16 -14.44 -3.07
C ARG A 46 -18.40 -14.88 -4.32
N ALA A 47 -18.35 -14.05 -5.37
CA ALA A 47 -17.58 -14.36 -6.56
C ALA A 47 -16.07 -14.40 -6.27
N CYS A 48 -15.54 -13.44 -5.50
CA CYS A 48 -14.14 -13.44 -5.07
C CYS A 48 -13.78 -14.71 -4.28
N MET A 49 -14.66 -15.12 -3.34
CA MET A 49 -14.46 -16.36 -2.57
C MET A 49 -14.43 -17.61 -3.46
N ARG A 50 -15.27 -17.69 -4.49
CA ARG A 50 -15.29 -18.83 -5.43
C ARG A 50 -14.04 -18.88 -6.31
N ASN A 51 -13.46 -17.72 -6.61
CA ASN A 51 -12.28 -17.60 -7.45
C ASN A 51 -10.97 -17.66 -6.65
N GLU A 52 -11.05 -17.86 -5.33
CA GLU A 52 -9.91 -17.86 -4.39
C GLU A 52 -9.03 -16.61 -4.56
N SER A 53 -9.66 -15.45 -4.75
CA SER A 53 -8.99 -14.20 -5.07
C SER A 53 -9.47 -13.03 -4.21
N ASP A 54 -8.60 -12.04 -4.07
CA ASP A 54 -8.90 -10.82 -3.34
C ASP A 54 -9.80 -9.87 -4.14
N MET A 55 -10.68 -9.18 -3.41
CA MET A 55 -11.61 -8.17 -3.93
C MET A 55 -10.90 -7.13 -4.81
N THR A 56 -9.75 -6.63 -4.36
CA THR A 56 -8.96 -5.63 -5.09
C THR A 56 -8.43 -6.18 -6.42
N THR A 57 -7.95 -7.43 -6.42
CA THR A 57 -7.42 -8.08 -7.63
C THR A 57 -8.50 -8.30 -8.67
N GLU A 58 -9.69 -8.74 -8.25
CA GLU A 58 -10.83 -8.92 -9.15
C GLU A 58 -11.36 -7.58 -9.68
N ILE A 59 -11.39 -6.52 -8.86
CA ILE A 59 -11.75 -5.17 -9.33
C ILE A 59 -10.73 -4.67 -10.34
N GLN A 60 -9.43 -4.85 -10.09
CA GLN A 60 -8.39 -4.42 -11.02
C GLN A 60 -8.53 -5.14 -12.36
N ARG A 61 -8.70 -6.47 -12.35
CA ARG A 61 -8.93 -7.26 -13.57
C ARG A 61 -10.16 -6.77 -14.32
N PHE A 62 -11.27 -6.51 -13.62
CA PHE A 62 -12.48 -5.99 -14.24
C PHE A 62 -12.25 -4.64 -14.92
N ILE A 63 -11.53 -3.72 -14.26
CA ILE A 63 -11.19 -2.40 -14.83
C ILE A 63 -10.30 -2.56 -16.07
N ASP A 64 -9.27 -3.40 -15.99
CA ASP A 64 -8.33 -3.63 -17.10
C ASP A 64 -9.06 -4.21 -18.32
N GLU A 65 -9.93 -5.20 -18.12
CA GLU A 65 -10.76 -5.77 -19.18
C GLU A 65 -11.74 -4.76 -19.78
N TYR A 66 -12.36 -3.93 -18.94
CA TYR A 66 -13.28 -2.91 -19.39
C TYR A 66 -12.57 -1.86 -20.24
N ILE A 67 -11.40 -1.38 -19.81
CA ILE A 67 -10.59 -0.42 -20.57
C ILE A 67 -10.17 -1.04 -21.90
N ALA A 68 -9.62 -2.26 -21.89
CA ALA A 68 -9.18 -2.93 -23.11
C ALA A 68 -10.30 -3.11 -24.15
N LYS A 69 -11.55 -3.33 -23.69
CA LYS A 69 -12.72 -3.46 -24.58
C LYS A 69 -13.26 -2.14 -25.09
N ASN A 70 -13.10 -1.04 -24.33
CA ASN A 70 -13.77 0.24 -24.59
C ASN A 70 -12.84 1.39 -25.00
N SER A 71 -11.52 1.23 -24.96
CA SER A 71 -10.55 2.28 -25.28
C SER A 71 -10.37 2.52 -26.80
N ARG A 72 -11.47 2.58 -27.56
CA ARG A 72 -11.46 2.98 -28.98
C ARG A 72 -11.53 4.49 -29.15
#